data_AF-A0A1Y2HH87-F1
#
_entry.id   AF-A0A1Y2HH87-F1
#
_cell.length_a   1.000
_cell.length_b   1.000
_cell.length_c   1.000
_cell.angle_alpha   90.00
_cell.angle_beta   90.00
_cell.angle_gamma   90.00
#
_symmetry.space_group_name_H-M   'P 1'
#
loop_
_entity.id
_entity.type
_entity.pdbx_description
1 polymer ?
#
loop_
_entity_poly.entity_id
_entity_poly.type
_entity_poly.pdbx_seq_one_letter_code
_entity_poly.pdbx_strand_id
1 'polypeptide(L)'
;MLGQYMIKQQFPVGLQVKVLDQEEFEWIHAKGLNTEQIFLQLPRPLRLEVYVHLYYQLVSSVPVFKNTDDLFKVALCERISMITVRAGFYICKAGDQGDEMYFIRRGKVDIYTRDETKLLVSLGAGAFFGEVALYMESTRSATAKTAMDSELVHTAAS
;
A
#
# COMPACT_ATOMS: atom_id res chain seq x y z
N MET A 1 13.04 0.88 -19.44
CA MET A 1 13.32 -0.13 -20.48
C MET A 1 12.04 -0.62 -21.16
N LEU A 2 10.90 -0.79 -20.46
CA LEU A 2 9.65 -1.18 -21.11
C LEU A 2 8.97 -0.05 -21.92
N GLY A 3 8.91 1.19 -21.39
CA GLY A 3 8.32 2.32 -22.13
C GLY A 3 8.98 2.60 -23.49
N GLN A 4 10.31 2.58 -23.56
CA GLN A 4 11.05 2.75 -24.82
C GLN A 4 10.82 1.57 -25.79
N TYR A 5 10.67 0.35 -25.27
CA TYR A 5 10.33 -0.81 -26.07
C TYR A 5 8.94 -0.67 -26.71
N MET A 6 7.93 -0.25 -25.93
CA MET A 6 6.56 -0.06 -26.42
C MET A 6 6.45 1.04 -27.48
N ILE A 7 7.22 2.14 -27.32
CA ILE A 7 7.31 3.21 -28.33
C ILE A 7 7.92 2.66 -29.63
N LYS A 8 9.02 1.90 -29.52
CA LYS A 8 9.70 1.31 -30.68
C LYS A 8 8.80 0.32 -31.43
N GLN A 9 7.96 -0.42 -30.71
CA GLN A 9 7.00 -1.39 -31.27
C GLN A 9 5.65 -0.75 -31.63
N GLN A 10 5.51 0.58 -31.54
CA GLN A 10 4.30 1.33 -31.90
C GLN A 10 3.01 0.81 -31.23
N PHE A 11 3.09 0.48 -29.94
CA PHE A 11 1.89 0.08 -29.20
C PHE A 11 0.87 1.22 -29.22
N PRO A 12 -0.45 0.95 -29.28
CA PRO A 12 -1.46 2.00 -29.13
C PRO A 12 -1.26 2.75 -27.81
N VAL A 13 -1.41 4.09 -27.81
CA VAL A 13 -1.18 4.93 -26.61
C VAL A 13 -1.98 4.42 -25.40
N GLY A 14 -3.23 4.02 -25.62
CA GLY A 14 -4.06 3.45 -24.55
C GLY A 14 -3.52 2.15 -23.96
N LEU A 15 -2.82 1.32 -24.74
CA LEU A 15 -2.17 0.10 -24.25
C LEU A 15 -0.87 0.43 -23.52
N GLN A 16 -0.10 1.42 -23.99
CA GLN A 16 1.10 1.88 -23.30
C GLN A 16 0.78 2.37 -21.90
N VAL A 17 -0.28 3.18 -21.75
CA VAL A 17 -0.76 3.67 -20.45
C VAL A 17 -1.14 2.52 -19.54
N LYS A 18 -1.93 1.55 -20.03
CA LYS A 18 -2.33 0.37 -19.22
C LYS A 18 -1.14 -0.46 -18.75
N VAL A 19 -0.15 -0.67 -19.61
CA VAL A 19 1.04 -1.48 -19.28
C VAL A 19 1.94 -0.75 -18.29
N LEU A 20 2.13 0.56 -18.44
CA LEU A 20 2.90 1.36 -17.49
C LEU A 20 2.19 1.43 -16.13
N ASP A 21 0.88 1.68 -16.11
CA ASP A 21 0.07 1.65 -14.88
C ASP A 21 0.18 0.31 -14.16
N GLN A 22 0.16 -0.81 -14.90
CA GLN A 22 0.28 -2.15 -14.33
C GLN A 22 1.68 -2.45 -13.80
N GLU A 23 2.74 -2.19 -14.57
CA GLU A 23 4.12 -2.35 -14.09
C GLU A 23 4.39 -1.49 -12.86
N GLU A 24 3.83 -0.29 -12.81
CA GLU A 24 3.98 0.65 -11.71
C GLU A 24 3.25 0.18 -10.45
N PHE A 25 2.03 -0.33 -10.59
CA PHE A 25 1.30 -0.99 -9.52
C PHE A 25 2.11 -2.17 -8.98
N GLU A 26 2.54 -3.08 -9.85
CA GLU A 26 3.37 -4.23 -9.47
C GLU A 26 4.67 -3.80 -8.79
N TRP A 27 5.31 -2.71 -9.25
CA TRP A 27 6.52 -2.18 -8.64
C TRP A 27 6.27 -1.60 -7.24
N ILE A 28 5.19 -0.85 -7.04
CA ILE A 28 4.81 -0.30 -5.72
C ILE A 28 4.59 -1.44 -4.72
N HIS A 29 3.86 -2.47 -5.14
CA HIS A 29 3.57 -3.64 -4.32
C HIS A 29 4.80 -4.56 -4.14
N ALA A 30 5.74 -4.57 -5.09
CA ALA A 30 6.96 -5.39 -5.04
C ALA A 30 8.16 -4.69 -4.35
N LYS A 31 8.10 -3.37 -4.07
CA LYS A 31 9.22 -2.57 -3.54
C LYS A 31 9.13 -2.09 -2.09
N GLY A 32 8.26 -2.69 -1.27
CA GLY A 32 8.78 -2.99 0.05
C GLY A 32 10.07 -3.77 -0.18
N LEU A 33 11.19 -3.42 0.45
CA LEU A 33 12.23 -4.43 0.65
C LEU A 33 11.46 -5.69 1.01
N ASN A 34 11.64 -6.78 0.24
CA ASN A 34 10.96 -8.02 0.54
C ASN A 34 11.67 -8.61 1.78
N THR A 35 11.59 -7.84 2.87
CA THR A 35 12.08 -8.09 4.21
C THR A 35 11.43 -9.37 4.68
N GLU A 36 10.20 -9.62 4.22
CA GLU A 36 9.56 -10.92 4.22
C GLU A 36 10.48 -11.99 3.60
N GLN A 37 10.79 -11.92 2.31
CA GLN A 37 11.70 -12.87 1.63
C GLN A 37 13.07 -13.03 2.30
N ILE A 38 13.68 -11.95 2.83
CA ILE A 38 15.00 -12.02 3.47
C ILE A 38 14.94 -12.92 4.72
N PHE A 39 13.86 -12.83 5.50
CA PHE A 39 13.72 -13.56 6.76
C PHE A 39 12.81 -14.80 6.66
N LEU A 40 12.27 -15.12 5.48
CA LEU A 40 11.46 -16.34 5.25
C LEU A 40 12.23 -17.62 5.62
N GLN A 41 13.55 -17.62 5.49
CA GLN A 41 14.39 -18.79 5.82
C GLN A 41 14.60 -18.98 7.33
N LEU A 42 14.30 -17.96 8.15
CA LEU A 42 14.41 -18.07 9.61
C LEU A 42 13.25 -18.89 10.19
N PRO A 43 13.48 -19.71 11.24
CA PRO A 43 12.42 -20.28 12.05
C PRO A 43 11.48 -19.19 12.59
N ARG A 44 10.18 -19.50 12.69
CA ARG A 44 9.15 -18.52 13.10
C ARG A 44 9.51 -17.72 14.36
N PRO A 45 10.03 -18.32 15.46
CA PRO A 45 10.37 -17.54 16.66
C PRO A 45 11.39 -16.42 16.40
N LEU A 46 12.46 -16.71 15.67
CA LEU A 46 13.49 -15.72 15.33
C LEU A 46 12.97 -14.67 14.34
N ARG A 47 12.12 -15.09 13.40
CA ARG A 47 11.47 -14.17 12.46
C ARG A 47 10.57 -13.17 13.16
N LEU A 48 9.78 -13.64 14.13
CA LEU A 48 8.93 -12.79 14.95
C LEU A 48 9.75 -11.78 15.76
N GLU A 49 10.87 -12.20 16.38
CA GLU A 49 11.77 -11.29 17.10
C GLU A 49 12.29 -10.17 16.19
N VAL A 50 12.69 -10.51 14.96
CA VAL A 50 13.12 -9.52 13.95
C VAL A 50 11.98 -8.56 13.59
N TYR A 51 10.80 -9.07 13.29
CA TYR A 51 9.66 -8.22 12.93
C TYR A 51 9.22 -7.31 14.06
N VAL A 52 9.16 -7.81 15.30
CA VAL A 52 8.87 -6.99 16.48
C VAL A 52 9.93 -5.90 16.62
N HIS A 53 11.21 -6.22 16.47
CA HIS A 53 12.29 -5.23 16.54
C HIS A 53 12.14 -4.13 15.47
N LEU A 54 11.78 -4.50 14.24
CA LEU A 54 11.64 -3.55 13.12
C LEU A 54 10.36 -2.72 13.19
N TYR A 55 9.25 -3.30 13.63
CA TYR A 55 7.91 -2.76 13.37
C TYR A 55 7.12 -2.40 14.62
N TYR A 56 7.48 -2.86 15.82
CA TYR A 56 6.67 -2.61 17.01
C TYR A 56 6.47 -1.13 17.32
N GLN A 57 7.54 -0.32 17.20
CA GLN A 57 7.45 1.13 17.40
C GLN A 57 6.55 1.79 16.35
N LEU A 58 6.62 1.32 15.10
CA LEU A 58 5.78 1.80 14.02
C LEU A 58 4.31 1.48 14.27
N VAL A 59 3.97 0.21 14.54
CA VAL A 59 2.61 -0.22 14.90
C VAL A 59 2.08 0.61 16.08
N SER A 60 2.89 0.79 17.12
CA SER A 60 2.52 1.55 18.31
C SER A 60 2.29 3.04 18.04
N SER A 61 2.91 3.60 16.99
CA SER A 61 2.74 5.01 16.59
C SER A 61 1.47 5.26 15.78
N VAL A 62 0.90 4.22 15.16
CA VAL A 62 -0.30 4.37 14.33
C VAL A 62 -1.52 4.60 15.24
N PRO A 63 -2.28 5.69 15.03
CA PRO A 63 -3.38 6.06 15.93
C PRO A 63 -4.43 4.97 16.15
N VAL A 64 -4.78 4.20 15.13
CA VAL A 64 -5.81 3.14 15.25
C VAL A 64 -5.37 1.98 16.15
N PHE A 65 -4.05 1.73 16.27
CA PHE A 65 -3.51 0.63 17.06
C PHE A 65 -3.08 1.05 18.47
N LYS A 66 -3.12 2.34 18.80
CA LYS A 66 -2.60 2.89 20.06
C LYS A 66 -3.17 2.22 21.32
N ASN A 67 -4.47 1.89 21.29
CA ASN A 67 -5.20 1.32 22.43
C ASN A 67 -5.37 -0.20 22.36
N THR A 68 -4.69 -0.86 21.42
CA THR A 68 -4.69 -2.33 21.34
C THR A 68 -3.67 -2.93 22.31
N ASP A 69 -3.86 -4.17 22.71
CA ASP A 69 -2.94 -4.88 23.59
C ASP A 69 -1.62 -5.23 22.87
N ASP A 70 -0.58 -5.46 23.66
CA ASP A 70 0.75 -5.70 23.11
C ASP A 70 0.85 -7.02 22.33
N LEU A 71 0.04 -8.03 22.68
CA LEU A 71 0.00 -9.29 21.94
C LEU A 71 -0.59 -9.06 20.53
N PHE A 72 -1.63 -8.24 20.41
CA PHE A 72 -2.17 -7.82 19.12
C PHE A 72 -1.15 -7.03 18.28
N LYS A 73 -0.41 -6.09 18.90
CA LYS A 73 0.64 -5.34 18.19
C LYS A 73 1.78 -6.23 17.71
N VAL A 74 2.19 -7.20 18.53
CA VAL A 74 3.17 -8.22 18.16
C VAL A 74 2.67 -9.05 16.98
N ALA A 75 1.41 -9.48 17.00
CA ALA A 75 0.80 -10.21 15.89
C ALA A 75 0.74 -9.38 14.59
N LEU A 76 0.49 -8.07 14.70
CA LEU A 76 0.53 -7.16 13.56
C LEU A 76 1.94 -7.05 12.96
N CYS A 77 3.00 -7.10 13.77
CA CYS A 77 4.37 -6.96 13.27
C CYS A 77 4.73 -8.01 12.21
N GLU A 78 4.15 -9.22 12.26
CA GLU A 78 4.37 -10.25 11.21
C GLU A 78 3.55 -10.00 9.93
N ARG A 79 2.60 -9.06 9.94
CA ARG A 79 1.58 -8.86 8.90
C ARG A 79 1.59 -7.46 8.29
N ILE A 80 2.42 -6.56 8.81
CA ILE A 80 2.58 -5.22 8.25
C ILE A 80 3.74 -5.19 7.27
N SER A 81 3.57 -4.41 6.20
CA SER A 81 4.64 -4.09 5.27
C SER A 81 4.67 -2.58 5.00
N MET A 82 5.84 -2.07 4.63
CA MET A 82 6.05 -0.65 4.34
C MET A 82 6.35 -0.47 2.86
N ILE A 83 5.64 0.46 2.23
CA ILE A 83 5.84 0.83 0.82
C ILE A 83 6.10 2.34 0.71
N THR A 84 6.88 2.71 -0.30
CA THR A 84 7.09 4.12 -0.66
C THR A 84 6.56 4.33 -2.06
N VAL A 85 5.67 5.30 -2.21
CA VAL A 85 4.95 5.58 -3.45
C VAL A 85 5.26 7.01 -3.88
N ARG A 86 5.69 7.18 -5.13
CA ARG A 86 6.06 8.49 -5.69
C ARG A 86 4.84 9.36 -5.91
N ALA A 87 5.02 10.67 -5.96
CA ALA A 87 3.96 11.63 -6.28
C ALA A 87 3.27 11.32 -7.62
N GLY A 88 1.94 11.32 -7.62
CA GLY A 88 1.11 11.13 -8.81
C GLY A 88 0.85 9.68 -9.18
N PHE A 89 1.14 8.72 -8.31
CA PHE A 89 1.04 7.29 -8.59
C PHE A 89 -0.18 6.71 -7.89
N TYR A 90 -0.78 5.69 -8.49
CA TYR A 90 -1.94 5.00 -7.92
C TYR A 90 -1.50 4.05 -6.81
N ILE A 91 -2.26 4.06 -5.72
CA ILE A 91 -2.12 3.07 -4.64
C ILE A 91 -3.16 1.96 -4.85
N CYS A 92 -4.40 2.34 -5.17
CA CYS A 92 -5.44 1.42 -5.61
C CYS A 92 -6.47 2.17 -6.46
N LYS A 93 -7.16 1.45 -7.34
CA LYS A 93 -8.22 2.00 -8.18
C LYS A 93 -9.57 1.44 -7.78
N ALA A 94 -10.61 2.24 -7.98
CA ALA A 94 -11.97 1.78 -7.75
C ALA A 94 -12.29 0.56 -8.63
N GLY A 95 -12.81 -0.51 -8.02
CA GLY A 95 -13.05 -1.79 -8.66
C GLY A 95 -11.95 -2.84 -8.44
N ASP A 96 -10.77 -2.46 -7.95
CA ASP A 96 -9.73 -3.42 -7.56
C ASP A 96 -10.18 -4.24 -6.36
N GLN A 97 -9.64 -5.45 -6.19
CA GLN A 97 -9.85 -6.21 -4.96
C GLN A 97 -9.22 -5.46 -3.78
N GLY A 98 -9.92 -5.41 -2.65
CA GLY A 98 -9.45 -4.69 -1.46
C GLY A 98 -9.35 -5.62 -0.26
N ASP A 99 -8.21 -6.30 -0.15
CA ASP A 99 -7.83 -7.21 0.93
C ASP A 99 -6.80 -6.62 1.89
N GLU A 100 -6.51 -5.31 1.76
CA GLU A 100 -5.57 -4.60 2.61
C GLU A 100 -6.02 -3.17 2.91
N MET A 101 -5.50 -2.59 3.99
CA MET A 101 -5.68 -1.18 4.33
C MET A 101 -4.33 -0.48 4.46
N TYR A 102 -4.32 0.84 4.34
CA TYR A 102 -3.09 1.65 4.36
C TYR A 102 -3.16 2.74 5.41
N PHE A 103 -2.02 2.98 6.06
CA PHE A 103 -1.77 4.07 6.99
C PHE A 103 -0.70 4.98 6.42
N ILE A 104 -0.96 6.29 6.45
CA ILE A 104 -0.03 7.28 5.91
C ILE A 104 0.97 7.65 7.00
N ARG A 105 2.21 7.17 6.88
CA ARG A 105 3.31 7.53 7.78
C ARG A 105 3.85 8.92 7.45
N ARG A 106 4.09 9.17 6.17
CA ARG A 106 4.55 10.45 5.62
C ARG A 106 3.92 10.67 4.26
N GLY A 107 3.67 11.93 3.90
CA GLY A 107 3.16 12.30 2.58
C GLY A 107 1.66 12.60 2.58
N LYS A 108 1.06 12.49 1.41
CA LYS A 108 -0.33 12.89 1.16
C LYS A 108 -0.95 12.03 0.05
N VAL A 109 -2.16 11.56 0.30
CA VAL A 109 -2.93 10.70 -0.60
C VAL A 109 -4.28 11.35 -0.88
N ASP A 110 -4.61 11.49 -2.16
CA ASP A 110 -5.86 12.00 -2.65
C ASP A 110 -6.80 10.84 -3.03
N ILE A 111 -8.04 10.91 -2.54
CA ILE A 111 -9.09 9.93 -2.82
C ILE A 111 -10.07 10.54 -3.81
N TYR A 112 -10.26 9.88 -4.94
CA TYR A 112 -11.12 10.32 -6.05
C TYR A 112 -12.36 9.42 -6.18
N THR A 113 -13.37 9.94 -6.87
CA THR A 113 -14.51 9.14 -7.35
C THR A 113 -14.05 8.01 -8.28
N ARG A 114 -14.91 7.02 -8.49
CA ARG A 114 -14.63 5.85 -9.34
C ARG A 114 -14.24 6.21 -10.79
N ASP A 115 -14.79 7.29 -11.32
CA ASP A 115 -14.51 7.83 -12.65
C ASP A 115 -13.36 8.85 -12.65
N GLU A 116 -12.72 9.08 -11.50
CA GLU A 116 -11.62 10.03 -11.26
C GLU A 116 -11.95 11.50 -11.61
N THR A 117 -13.23 11.85 -11.78
CA THR A 117 -13.63 13.22 -12.17
C THR A 117 -13.65 14.19 -11.00
N LYS A 118 -13.76 13.70 -9.76
CA LYS A 118 -13.87 14.54 -8.56
C LYS A 118 -12.98 14.03 -7.42
N LEU A 119 -12.24 14.95 -6.82
CA LEU A 119 -11.54 14.74 -5.55
C LEU A 119 -12.55 14.70 -4.40
N LEU A 120 -12.57 13.60 -3.65
CA LEU A 120 -13.43 13.42 -2.48
C LEU A 120 -12.77 13.96 -1.22
N VAL A 121 -11.50 13.58 -0.98
CA VAL A 121 -10.74 14.00 0.21
C VAL A 121 -9.25 13.88 -0.04
N SER A 122 -8.46 14.71 0.62
CA SER A 122 -7.01 14.56 0.74
C SER A 122 -6.63 14.15 2.15
N LEU A 123 -5.89 13.05 2.28
CA LEU A 123 -5.45 12.44 3.53
C LEU A 123 -3.95 12.67 3.74
N GLY A 124 -3.57 13.11 4.94
CA GLY A 124 -2.17 13.35 5.32
C GLY A 124 -1.65 12.32 6.33
N ALA A 125 -0.44 12.56 6.86
CA ALA A 125 0.17 11.72 7.88
C ALA A 125 -0.77 11.48 9.08
N GLY A 126 -0.83 10.23 9.55
CA GLY A 126 -1.72 9.78 10.63
C GLY A 126 -3.12 9.33 10.17
N ALA A 127 -3.54 9.66 8.95
CA ALA A 127 -4.76 9.14 8.36
C ALA A 127 -4.57 7.72 7.81
N PHE A 128 -5.69 7.02 7.59
CA PHE A 128 -5.75 5.70 6.97
C PHE A 128 -6.87 5.63 5.94
N PHE A 129 -6.80 4.65 5.05
CA PHE A 129 -7.83 4.41 4.03
C PHE A 129 -7.81 2.94 3.57
N GLY A 130 -8.87 2.54 2.84
CA GLY A 130 -9.02 1.20 2.27
C GLY A 130 -9.80 0.23 3.17
N GLU A 131 -10.22 0.68 4.35
CA GLU A 131 -10.99 -0.07 5.35
C GLU A 131 -12.39 -0.47 4.87
N VAL A 132 -13.00 0.32 3.98
CA VAL A 132 -14.36 0.05 3.48
C VAL A 132 -14.42 -1.28 2.73
N ALA A 133 -13.42 -1.55 1.89
CA ALA A 133 -13.36 -2.80 1.12
C ALA A 133 -13.22 -4.03 2.03
N LEU A 134 -12.43 -3.90 3.11
CA LEU A 134 -12.27 -4.93 4.12
C LEU A 134 -13.55 -5.20 4.91
N TYR A 135 -14.20 -4.13 5.38
CA TYR A 135 -15.41 -4.24 6.20
C TYR A 135 -16.61 -4.79 5.42
N MET A 136 -16.70 -4.46 4.13
CA MET A 136 -17.81 -4.84 3.26
C MET A 136 -17.53 -6.07 2.39
N GLU A 137 -16.35 -6.71 2.54
CA GLU A 137 -15.89 -7.81 1.69
C GLU A 137 -16.11 -7.53 0.18
N SER A 138 -15.65 -6.35 -0.27
CA SER A 138 -15.97 -5.81 -1.58
C SER A 138 -14.75 -5.24 -2.30
N THR A 139 -14.92 -4.86 -3.57
CA THR A 139 -13.90 -4.12 -4.32
C THR A 139 -13.73 -2.70 -3.78
N ARG A 140 -12.58 -2.08 -4.05
CA ARG A 140 -12.32 -0.67 -3.74
C ARG A 140 -13.44 0.23 -4.29
N SER A 141 -14.01 1.06 -3.41
CA SER A 141 -15.11 1.97 -3.76
C SER A 141 -14.65 3.28 -4.42
N ALA A 142 -13.37 3.62 -4.25
CA ALA A 142 -12.75 4.87 -4.68
C ALA A 142 -11.32 4.63 -5.15
N THR A 143 -10.78 5.57 -5.92
CA THR A 143 -9.39 5.54 -6.41
C THR A 143 -8.50 6.36 -5.50
N ALA A 144 -7.39 5.78 -5.01
CA ALA A 144 -6.41 6.44 -4.17
C ALA A 144 -5.13 6.71 -4.96
N LYS A 145 -4.66 7.96 -4.92
CA LYS A 145 -3.47 8.43 -5.65
C LYS A 145 -2.61 9.30 -4.75
N THR A 146 -1.29 9.15 -4.80
CA THR A 146 -0.39 10.02 -4.04
C THR A 146 -0.38 11.43 -4.62
N ALA A 147 -0.56 12.44 -3.78
CA ALA A 147 -0.38 13.84 -4.16
C ALA A 147 1.11 14.26 -4.10
N MET A 148 1.90 13.55 -3.30
CA MET A 148 3.35 13.72 -3.16
C MET A 148 4.01 12.38 -2.81
N ASP A 149 5.34 12.31 -2.82
CA ASP A 149 6.07 11.14 -2.34
C ASP A 149 5.61 10.76 -0.93
N SER A 150 5.08 9.55 -0.78
CA SER A 150 4.38 9.09 0.42
C SER A 150 4.93 7.75 0.89
N GLU A 151 5.04 7.59 2.21
CA GLU A 151 5.42 6.36 2.88
C GLU A 151 4.18 5.80 3.57
N LEU A 152 3.81 4.58 3.21
CA LEU A 152 2.60 3.92 3.66
C LEU A 152 2.97 2.65 4.41
N VAL A 153 2.22 2.37 5.47
CA VAL A 153 2.19 1.06 6.12
C VAL A 153 0.92 0.38 5.67
N HIS A 154 1.01 -0.84 5.17
CA HIS A 154 -0.17 -1.62 4.80
C HIS A 154 -0.21 -2.94 5.55
N THR A 155 -1.43 -3.47 5.72
CA THR A 155 -1.67 -4.74 6.39
C THR A 155 -2.60 -5.58 5.53
N ALA A 156 -2.20 -6.81 5.21
CA ALA A 156 -3.05 -7.76 4.50
C ALA A 156 -4.03 -8.46 5.48
N ALA A 157 -5.28 -8.61 5.05
CA ALA A 157 -6.36 -9.20 5.85
C ALA A 157 -6.32 -10.74 5.90
N SER A 158 -5.46 -11.41 5.13
CA SER A 158 -5.34 -12.87 5.10
C SER A 158 -3.92 -13.35 5.34
#